data_AF-T1GZL8-F1
#
_entry.id   AF-T1GZL8-F1
#
_cell.length_a   1.000
_cell.length_b   1.000
_cell.length_c   1.000
_cell.angle_alpha   90.00
_cell.angle_beta   90.00
_cell.angle_gamma   90.00
#
_symmetry.space_group_name_H-M   'P 1'
#
loop_
_entity.id
_entity.type
_entity.pdbx_description
1 polymer ?
#
loop_
_entity_poly.entity_id
_entity_poly.type
_entity_poly.pdbx_seq_one_letter_code
_entity_poly.pdbx_strand_id
1 'polypeptide(L)'
;IEKSEEQKTVFGVKNELDATGNLVEPTYISSESNVRLLRANICRLVREEGTYRLYFYVDNSKEYHEYEVNFIEVEEEDVKCIKKLIQSYPNYLKVENLPHSEDEYKVAIVESLWSRGLLCCEKNVVK
;
A
#
# COMPACT_ATOMS: atom_id res chain seq x y z
N ILE A 1 8.06 20.14 -11.24
CA ILE A 1 6.66 19.82 -10.89
C ILE A 1 6.74 18.44 -10.25
N GLU A 2 6.55 18.34 -8.93
CA GLU A 2 6.47 17.04 -8.25
C GLU A 2 5.46 16.17 -8.99
N LYS A 3 5.87 14.95 -9.37
CA LYS A 3 4.95 13.96 -9.95
C LYS A 3 3.73 13.84 -9.03
N SER A 4 2.53 13.93 -9.61
CA SER A 4 1.25 13.77 -8.91
C SER A 4 1.28 12.50 -8.06
N GLU A 5 0.74 12.53 -6.83
CA GLU A 5 0.68 11.37 -5.93
C GLU A 5 0.09 10.14 -6.63
N GLU A 6 -0.86 10.36 -7.54
CA GLU A 6 -1.47 9.36 -8.41
C GLU A 6 -0.43 8.51 -9.17
N GLN A 7 0.60 9.16 -9.75
CA GLN A 7 1.67 8.48 -10.50
C GLN A 7 2.56 7.60 -9.62
N LYS A 8 2.44 7.67 -8.29
CA LYS A 8 3.24 6.86 -7.35
C LYS A 8 2.42 5.74 -6.72
N THR A 9 1.14 5.64 -7.05
CA THR A 9 0.19 4.64 -6.54
C THR A 9 -0.24 3.69 -7.65
N VAL A 10 -0.96 2.64 -7.29
CA VAL A 10 -1.58 1.70 -8.25
C VAL A 10 -2.44 2.41 -9.31
N PHE A 11 -3.08 3.53 -8.96
CA PHE A 11 -3.94 4.30 -9.89
C PHE A 11 -3.17 4.93 -11.05
N GLY A 12 -1.87 5.16 -10.89
CA GLY A 12 -1.00 5.70 -11.93
C GLY A 12 -0.35 4.64 -12.82
N VAL A 13 -0.49 3.35 -12.49
CA VAL A 13 0.10 2.27 -13.27
C VAL A 13 -0.69 2.09 -14.56
N LYS A 14 0.01 2.16 -15.68
CA LYS A 14 -0.58 1.92 -17.00
C LYS A 14 -0.10 0.56 -17.50
N ASN A 15 -1.06 -0.26 -17.91
CA ASN A 15 -0.78 -1.47 -18.66
C ASN A 15 -0.49 -1.04 -20.10
N GLU A 16 0.78 -1.00 -20.48
CA GLU A 16 1.22 -0.66 -21.83
C GLU A 16 1.61 -1.94 -22.58
N LEU A 17 1.27 -1.99 -23.87
CA LEU A 17 1.70 -3.06 -24.76
C LEU A 17 2.96 -2.59 -25.50
N ASP A 18 3.95 -3.46 -25.61
CA ASP A 18 5.10 -3.25 -26.48
C ASP A 18 4.68 -3.27 -27.97
N ALA A 19 5.59 -2.88 -28.86
CA ALA A 19 5.34 -2.88 -30.30
C ALA A 19 5.06 -4.28 -30.89
N THR A 20 5.31 -5.33 -30.11
CA THR A 20 5.11 -6.74 -30.44
C THR A 20 3.79 -7.31 -29.89
N GLY A 21 3.04 -6.52 -29.11
CA GLY A 21 1.79 -6.93 -28.47
C GLY A 21 1.96 -7.63 -27.12
N ASN A 22 3.15 -7.64 -26.53
CA ASN A 22 3.38 -8.15 -25.17
C ASN A 22 3.12 -7.06 -24.14
N LEU A 23 2.62 -7.44 -22.98
CA LEU A 23 2.46 -6.52 -21.85
C LEU A 23 3.85 -6.14 -21.31
N VAL A 24 4.11 -4.83 -21.21
CA VAL A 24 5.27 -4.32 -20.46
C VAL A 24 5.02 -4.61 -18.98
N GLU A 25 5.96 -5.29 -18.33
CA GLU A 25 5.77 -5.77 -16.96
C GLU A 25 5.39 -4.61 -16.01
N PRO A 26 4.25 -4.72 -15.30
CA PRO A 26 3.86 -3.70 -14.34
C PRO A 26 4.88 -3.63 -13.20
N THR A 27 5.00 -2.45 -12.58
CA THR A 27 5.93 -2.19 -11.48
C THR A 27 5.80 -3.26 -10.38
N TYR A 28 6.87 -4.04 -10.16
CA TYR A 28 6.95 -5.05 -9.10
C TYR A 28 7.48 -4.44 -7.79
N ILE A 29 6.87 -4.80 -6.66
CA ILE A 29 7.36 -4.40 -5.34
C ILE A 29 8.35 -5.45 -4.86
N SER A 30 9.58 -5.03 -4.61
CA SER A 30 10.62 -5.87 -4.03
C SER A 30 10.99 -5.41 -2.61
N SER A 31 11.74 -6.24 -1.88
CA SER A 31 12.32 -5.87 -0.58
C SER A 31 13.17 -4.59 -0.63
N GLU A 32 13.70 -4.24 -1.81
CA GLU A 32 14.47 -3.02 -2.02
C GLU A 32 13.63 -1.77 -2.27
N SER A 33 12.32 -1.93 -2.44
CA SER A 33 11.42 -0.84 -2.76
C SER A 33 11.21 0.08 -1.56
N ASN A 34 11.15 1.38 -1.82
CA ASN A 34 10.83 2.39 -0.81
C ASN A 34 9.35 2.74 -0.92
N VAL A 35 8.62 2.51 0.17
CA VAL A 35 7.17 2.73 0.25
C VAL A 35 6.81 3.71 1.36
N ARG A 36 5.70 4.41 1.18
CA ARG A 36 5.16 5.38 2.14
C ARG A 36 3.64 5.32 2.11
N LEU A 37 2.97 5.59 3.23
CA LEU A 37 1.53 5.82 3.18
C LEU A 37 1.18 7.00 2.26
N LEU A 38 0.07 6.88 1.53
CA LEU A 38 -0.40 7.94 0.64
C LEU A 38 -0.72 9.21 1.44
N ARG A 39 -1.43 9.09 2.57
CA ARG A 39 -1.74 10.20 3.50
C ARG A 39 -1.70 9.76 4.96
N ALA A 40 -1.45 10.70 5.86
CA ALA A 40 -1.31 10.46 7.31
C ALA A 40 -2.49 9.69 7.93
N ASN A 41 -3.71 10.06 7.55
CA ASN A 41 -4.93 9.56 8.19
C ASN A 41 -5.69 8.56 7.32
N ILE A 42 -5.07 8.05 6.25
CA ILE A 42 -5.74 7.21 5.25
C ILE A 42 -6.28 5.90 5.80
N CYS A 43 -5.65 5.39 6.86
CA CYS A 43 -6.05 4.17 7.51
C CYS A 43 -5.91 4.26 9.03
N ARG A 44 -6.65 3.39 9.73
CA ARG A 44 -6.63 3.27 11.19
C ARG A 44 -6.70 1.81 11.59
N LEU A 45 -5.67 1.36 12.32
CA LEU A 45 -5.61 0.02 12.88
C LEU A 45 -6.31 -0.01 14.24
N VAL A 46 -7.29 -0.89 14.41
CA VAL A 46 -8.06 -1.08 15.65
C VAL A 46 -8.09 -2.56 16.00
N ARG A 47 -8.08 -2.90 17.28
CA ARG A 47 -8.31 -4.27 17.74
C ARG A 47 -9.74 -4.38 18.25
N GLU A 48 -10.53 -5.25 17.63
CA GLU A 48 -11.94 -5.49 17.98
C GLU A 48 -12.18 -7.00 18.08
N GLU A 49 -12.88 -7.43 19.12
CA GLU A 49 -13.31 -8.83 19.29
C GLU A 49 -12.19 -9.88 19.22
N GLY A 50 -10.95 -9.49 19.51
CA GLY A 50 -9.78 -10.38 19.48
C GLY A 50 -8.96 -10.27 18.19
N THR A 51 -9.51 -9.69 17.13
CA THR A 51 -8.91 -9.54 15.81
C THR A 51 -8.43 -8.11 15.56
N TYR A 52 -7.41 -7.91 14.71
CA TYR A 52 -7.01 -6.58 14.26
C TYR A 52 -7.69 -6.23 12.92
N ARG A 53 -8.36 -5.09 12.88
CA ARG A 53 -9.03 -4.54 11.70
C ARG A 53 -8.36 -3.24 11.27
N LEU A 54 -8.00 -3.14 10.00
CA LEU A 54 -7.50 -1.93 9.38
C LEU A 54 -8.63 -1.26 8.59
N TYR A 55 -9.12 -0.15 9.10
CA TYR A 55 -10.10 0.70 8.42
C TYR A 55 -9.40 1.67 7.49
N PHE A 56 -9.97 1.97 6.33
CA PHE A 56 -9.44 2.92 5.36
C PHE A 56 -10.57 3.61 4.59
N TYR A 57 -10.31 4.79 4.03
CA TYR A 57 -11.36 5.58 3.35
C TYR A 57 -11.19 5.71 1.84
N VAL A 58 -10.21 5.02 1.24
CA VAL A 58 -9.94 5.13 -0.21
C VAL A 58 -11.16 4.75 -1.06
N ASP A 59 -11.90 3.74 -0.61
CA ASP A 59 -13.10 3.24 -1.30
C ASP A 59 -14.40 3.88 -0.80
N ASN A 60 -14.32 4.89 0.08
CA ASN A 60 -15.53 5.55 0.57
C ASN A 60 -16.19 6.35 -0.55
N SER A 61 -17.53 6.26 -0.63
CA SER A 61 -18.29 7.19 -1.43
C SER A 61 -18.14 8.63 -0.93
N LYS A 62 -18.43 9.57 -1.82
CA LYS A 62 -18.63 10.98 -1.48
C LYS A 62 -20.00 11.22 -0.82
N GLU A 63 -20.92 10.25 -0.91
CA GLU A 63 -22.19 10.28 -0.21
C GLU A 63 -22.09 9.66 1.19
N TYR A 64 -22.81 10.25 2.15
CA TYR A 64 -22.74 9.82 3.54
C TYR A 64 -23.41 8.45 3.74
N HIS A 65 -22.64 7.47 4.22
CA HIS A 65 -23.09 6.11 4.52
C HIS A 65 -23.71 5.36 3.33
N GLU A 66 -23.30 5.68 2.09
CA GLU A 66 -23.77 4.95 0.91
C GLU A 66 -23.29 3.49 0.92
N TYR A 67 -22.05 3.25 1.37
CA TYR A 67 -21.46 1.92 1.47
C TYR A 67 -21.24 1.50 2.93
N GLU A 68 -21.26 0.19 3.13
CA GLU A 68 -20.86 -0.41 4.40
C GLU A 68 -19.38 -0.15 4.69
N VAL A 69 -19.03 -0.16 5.98
CA VAL A 69 -17.67 0.11 6.43
C VAL A 69 -16.75 -1.04 6.00
N ASN A 70 -15.81 -0.74 5.10
CA ASN A 70 -14.79 -1.69 4.68
C ASN A 70 -13.61 -1.72 5.65
N PHE A 71 -13.11 -2.92 5.93
CA PHE A 71 -11.90 -3.15 6.71
C PHE A 71 -11.11 -4.34 6.16
N ILE A 72 -9.81 -4.36 6.46
CA ILE A 72 -8.94 -5.50 6.20
C ILE A 72 -8.65 -6.17 7.54
N GLU A 73 -8.81 -7.48 7.59
CA GLU A 73 -8.36 -8.28 8.72
C GLU A 73 -6.85 -8.45 8.66
N VAL A 74 -6.17 -8.20 9.79
CA VAL A 74 -4.72 -8.22 9.90
C VAL A 74 -4.32 -9.20 10.99
N GLU A 75 -3.40 -10.11 10.65
CA GLU A 75 -2.83 -11.04 11.61
C GLU A 75 -1.95 -10.32 12.64
N GLU A 76 -1.86 -10.85 13.86
CA GLU A 76 -1.10 -10.22 14.94
C GLU A 76 0.39 -10.05 14.61
N GLU A 77 0.93 -10.92 13.76
CA GLU A 77 2.31 -10.87 13.25
C GLU A 77 2.53 -9.65 12.34
N ASP A 78 1.54 -9.32 11.51
CA ASP A 78 1.60 -8.23 10.52
C ASP A 78 1.33 -6.84 11.13
N VAL A 79 0.65 -6.80 12.28
CA VAL A 79 0.32 -5.56 13.00
C VAL A 79 1.54 -4.68 13.25
N LYS A 80 2.69 -5.30 13.56
CA LYS A 80 3.93 -4.56 13.82
C LYS A 80 4.42 -3.85 12.55
N CYS A 81 4.29 -4.49 11.40
CA CYS A 81 4.63 -3.91 10.09
C CYS A 81 3.75 -2.71 9.76
N ILE A 82 2.43 -2.85 9.92
CA ILE A 82 1.49 -1.76 9.64
C ILE A 82 1.70 -0.59 10.60
N LYS A 83 1.89 -0.86 11.90
CA LYS A 83 2.22 0.20 12.87
C LYS A 83 3.49 0.95 12.50
N LYS A 84 4.52 0.23 12.03
CA LYS A 84 5.76 0.86 11.58
C LYS A 84 5.52 1.78 10.38
N LEU A 85 4.74 1.34 9.39
CA LEU A 85 4.37 2.17 8.23
C LEU A 85 3.63 3.46 8.64
N ILE A 86 2.67 3.35 9.57
CA ILE A 86 1.91 4.50 10.10
C ILE A 86 2.84 5.47 10.83
N GLN A 87 3.73 4.98 11.69
CA GLN A 87 4.67 5.80 12.44
C GLN A 87 5.77 6.43 11.58
N SER A 88 6.11 5.80 10.46
CA SER A 88 7.13 6.30 9.55
C SER A 88 6.65 7.44 8.67
N TYR A 89 5.33 7.59 8.44
CA TYR A 89 4.80 8.72 7.66
C TYR A 89 5.20 10.06 8.30
N PRO A 90 5.67 11.06 7.53
CA PRO A 90 5.67 11.16 6.06
C PRO A 90 6.94 10.66 5.36
N ASN A 91 7.79 9.89 6.02
CA ASN A 91 9.04 9.38 5.45
C ASN A 91 8.82 8.07 4.69
N TYR A 92 9.64 7.85 3.65
CA TYR A 92 9.70 6.56 2.97
C TYR A 92 10.38 5.53 3.87
N LEU A 93 9.87 4.30 3.82
CA LEU A 93 10.39 3.12 4.50
C LEU A 93 10.72 2.06 3.45
N LYS A 94 11.92 1.50 3.52
CA LYS A 94 12.30 0.37 2.67
C LYS A 94 11.59 -0.90 3.15
N VAL A 95 11.07 -1.71 2.22
CA VAL A 95 10.30 -2.93 2.55
C VAL A 95 11.10 -3.89 3.43
N GLU A 96 12.41 -4.04 3.21
CA GLU A 96 13.30 -4.87 4.04
C GLU A 96 13.29 -4.48 5.54
N ASN A 97 13.06 -3.19 5.85
CA ASN A 97 13.10 -2.64 7.20
C ASN A 97 11.80 -2.84 7.99
N LEU A 98 10.81 -3.54 7.40
CA LEU A 98 9.60 -3.89 8.10
C LEU A 98 9.89 -4.96 9.18
N PRO A 99 9.31 -4.81 10.39
CA PRO A 99 9.50 -5.75 11.48
C PRO A 99 8.68 -7.04 11.27
N HIS A 100 9.13 -7.89 10.36
CA HIS A 100 8.61 -9.23 10.11
C HIS A 100 9.74 -10.26 10.10
N SER A 101 9.44 -11.51 10.47
CA SER A 101 10.39 -12.63 10.51
C SER A 101 10.87 -13.04 9.11
N GLU A 102 9.95 -13.13 8.16
CA GLU A 102 10.24 -13.54 6.78
C GLU A 102 10.02 -12.39 5.80
N ASP A 103 10.92 -12.26 4.82
CA ASP A 103 10.92 -11.18 3.84
C ASP A 103 9.77 -11.31 2.82
N GLU A 104 9.34 -12.53 2.50
CA GLU A 104 8.22 -12.78 1.57
C GLU A 104 6.93 -12.15 2.09
N TYR A 105 6.64 -12.30 3.38
CA TYR A 105 5.48 -11.66 4.01
C TYR A 105 5.60 -10.13 4.03
N LYS A 106 6.80 -9.57 4.20
CA LYS A 106 6.99 -8.10 4.11
C LYS A 106 6.55 -7.57 2.75
N VAL A 107 6.96 -8.26 1.68
CA VAL A 107 6.58 -7.90 0.31
C VAL A 107 5.08 -8.10 0.12
N ALA A 108 4.52 -9.23 0.52
CA ALA A 108 3.09 -9.53 0.37
C ALA A 108 2.19 -8.51 1.08
N ILE A 109 2.53 -8.08 2.30
CA ILE A 109 1.78 -7.05 3.03
C ILE A 109 1.81 -5.72 2.27
N VAL A 110 2.98 -5.33 1.77
CA VAL A 110 3.16 -4.08 1.03
C VAL A 110 2.42 -4.12 -0.29
N GLU A 111 2.45 -5.23 -1.03
CA GLU A 111 1.67 -5.45 -2.26
C GLU A 111 0.16 -5.39 -2.00
N SER A 112 -0.30 -6.02 -0.92
CA SER A 112 -1.71 -6.02 -0.51
C SER A 112 -2.22 -4.61 -0.16
N LEU A 113 -1.38 -3.79 0.48
CA LEU A 113 -1.73 -2.39 0.80
C LEU A 113 -1.59 -1.47 -0.43
N TRP A 114 -0.61 -1.71 -1.29
CA TRP A 114 -0.38 -0.92 -2.50
C TRP A 114 -1.45 -1.16 -3.55
N SER A 115 -1.88 -2.41 -3.77
CA SER A 115 -2.95 -2.76 -4.71
C SER A 115 -4.29 -2.10 -4.35
N ARG A 116 -4.51 -1.77 -3.07
CA ARG A 116 -5.66 -1.00 -2.57
C ARG A 116 -5.45 0.51 -2.59
N GLY A 117 -4.32 1.00 -3.10
CA GLY A 117 -4.02 2.43 -3.20
C GLY A 117 -3.66 3.11 -1.87
N LEU A 118 -3.33 2.35 -0.82
CA LEU A 118 -2.97 2.91 0.49
C LEU A 118 -1.51 3.37 0.57
N LEU A 119 -0.66 2.81 -0.30
CA LEU A 119 0.79 3.08 -0.34
C LEU A 119 1.22 3.77 -1.64
N CYS A 120 2.26 4.58 -1.52
CA CYS A 120 3.03 5.17 -2.61
C CYS A 120 4.42 4.54 -2.68
N CYS A 121 4.87 4.24 -3.89
CA CYS A 121 6.24 3.81 -4.16
C CYS A 121 7.10 5.01 -4.61
N GLU A 122 8.35 5.09 -4.14
CA GLU A 122 9.26 6.17 -4.54
C GLU A 122 9.71 6.04 -6.01
N LYS A 123 10.05 4.82 -6.42
CA LYS A 123 10.44 4.51 -7.79
C LYS A 123 9.18 4.25 -8.64
N ASN A 124 8.93 5.13 -9.59
CA ASN A 124 8.30 4.72 -10.84
C ASN A 124 9.35 3.90 -11.59
N VAL A 125 9.31 2.58 -11.50
CA VAL A 125 10.16 1.73 -12.34
C VAL A 125 9.54 1.75 -13.73
N VAL A 126 9.86 2.80 -14.48
CA VAL A 126 9.73 2.82 -15.94
C VAL A 126 11.17 2.86 -16.44
N LYS A 127 11.61 1.74 -17.00
CA LYS A 127 12.73 1.70 -17.93
C LYS A 127 12.34 0.85 -19.12
#